data_AF-A0A1L8GME0-F1
#
_entry.id   AF-A0A1L8GME0-F1
#
_cell.length_a   1.000
_cell.length_b   1.000
_cell.length_c   1.000
_cell.angle_alpha   90.00
_cell.angle_beta   90.00
_cell.angle_gamma   90.00
#
_symmetry.space_group_name_H-M   'P 1'
#
loop_
_entity.id
_entity.type
_entity.pdbx_description
1 polymer ?
#
loop_
_entity_poly.entity_id
_entity_poly.type
_entity_poly.pdbx_seq_one_letter_code
_entity_poly.pdbx_strand_id
1 'polypeptide(L)'
;MWWCLLMAAALMAVSADPLIYFREQFEDGDEWQKRWTESKNKSDFGKFHLSAGKLFGDPEKDKGLQTSQDGKFYSISAKFEPFSNEGQTLVIQYTVQHEQGIDCGGGYVKLFPADMNQEELNGESQYYIMFGPDICGTIHEKVHVIFNYKGENHLIKKNITCKHDELTHLYTLIIRPNNTYEVKIDNENVENGTLEDNWDFLPPRKIKDPNATKPLDWDEREQIEDPNELRPEDWDETEYIPDPESHTPNDWDSSMDGEWEPPMIQNPKYKGIWKPKIIDNPNFQGEWIHPEIDNPDYMPDPNIYRYYNIGIIGLDLWQVKSGTIFDNFLITNNETFAERIGNETWGITKDPEMKMKEKQDAEKEAKEAQEEKEGKAPKWKGLLKNIEKMGKIKNDNKAEIPKIKHEPQPTEKIIENDEQPEAETKEETNTAAKDEL
;
A
#
# COMPACT_ATOMS: atom_id res chain seq x y z
N MET A 1 -20.18 -65.91 -6.82
CA MET A 1 -19.11 -65.23 -6.07
C MET A 1 -18.40 -64.30 -7.03
N TRP A 2 -18.83 -63.04 -7.04
CA TRP A 2 -18.04 -61.91 -7.47
C TRP A 2 -16.70 -61.93 -6.73
N TRP A 3 -15.62 -61.50 -7.36
CA TRP A 3 -14.64 -60.57 -6.78
C TRP A 3 -13.89 -59.94 -7.95
N CYS A 4 -14.17 -58.66 -8.18
CA CYS A 4 -13.60 -57.85 -9.23
C CYS A 4 -12.21 -57.34 -8.84
N LEU A 5 -11.37 -57.26 -9.86
CA LEU A 5 -10.06 -56.61 -9.95
C LEU A 5 -9.96 -55.27 -9.20
N LEU A 6 -8.96 -55.17 -8.31
CA LEU A 6 -8.33 -53.91 -7.94
C LEU A 6 -7.03 -53.79 -8.75
N MET A 7 -7.05 -53.02 -9.84
CA MET A 7 -5.83 -52.50 -10.46
C MET A 7 -5.46 -51.20 -9.73
N ALA A 8 -4.40 -51.26 -8.92
CA ALA A 8 -3.75 -50.07 -8.39
C ALA A 8 -2.90 -49.43 -9.51
N ALA A 9 -3.40 -48.35 -10.10
CA ALA A 9 -2.58 -47.47 -10.91
C ALA A 9 -1.71 -46.62 -9.97
N ALA A 10 -0.49 -47.08 -9.71
CA ALA A 10 0.53 -46.25 -9.10
C ALA A 10 0.98 -45.20 -10.12
N LEU A 11 0.44 -43.99 -10.01
CA LEU A 11 1.02 -42.79 -10.61
C LEU A 11 2.41 -42.60 -10.01
N MET A 12 3.44 -43.06 -10.72
CA MET A 12 4.81 -42.62 -10.44
C MET A 12 4.89 -41.14 -10.80
N ALA A 13 4.78 -40.28 -9.79
CA ALA A 13 5.25 -38.91 -9.89
C ALA A 13 6.76 -38.98 -10.15
N VAL A 14 7.16 -38.65 -11.37
CA VAL A 14 8.56 -38.42 -11.70
C VAL A 14 8.98 -37.20 -10.88
N SER A 15 9.64 -37.44 -9.76
CA SER A 15 10.32 -36.38 -9.02
C SER A 15 11.52 -35.96 -9.88
N ALA A 16 11.33 -34.97 -10.73
CA ALA A 16 12.44 -34.29 -11.38
C ALA A 16 13.37 -33.74 -10.29
N ASP A 17 14.67 -33.93 -10.45
CA ASP A 17 15.65 -33.37 -9.52
C ASP A 17 15.50 -31.83 -9.48
N PRO A 18 15.65 -31.21 -8.30
CA PRO A 18 15.50 -29.76 -8.16
C PRO A 18 16.58 -29.04 -8.98
N LEU A 19 16.17 -28.12 -9.86
CA LEU A 19 17.11 -27.28 -10.60
C LEU A 19 17.49 -26.08 -9.72
N ILE A 20 18.79 -25.87 -9.54
CA ILE A 20 19.34 -24.73 -8.80
C ILE A 20 19.88 -23.76 -9.85
N TYR A 21 19.21 -22.63 -10.02
CA TYR A 21 19.62 -21.59 -10.97
C TYR A 21 20.68 -20.67 -10.38
N PHE A 22 20.51 -20.33 -9.11
CA PHE A 22 21.44 -19.50 -8.36
C PHE A 22 21.44 -19.94 -6.89
N ARG A 23 22.62 -19.97 -6.29
CA ARG A 23 22.80 -20.20 -4.85
C ARG A 23 24.03 -19.46 -4.37
N GLU A 24 23.88 -18.66 -3.33
CA GLU A 24 24.98 -17.90 -2.71
C GLU A 24 24.83 -17.93 -1.17
N GLN A 25 25.92 -18.25 -0.50
CA GLN A 25 26.02 -18.39 0.96
C GLN A 25 27.32 -17.80 1.53
N PHE A 26 28.19 -17.24 0.68
CA PHE A 26 29.42 -16.56 1.08
C PHE A 26 30.40 -17.37 1.98
N GLU A 27 30.36 -18.69 1.91
CA GLU A 27 31.19 -19.58 2.73
C GLU A 27 32.67 -19.63 2.30
N ASP A 28 33.03 -19.02 1.16
CA ASP A 28 34.34 -19.10 0.52
C ASP A 28 35.21 -17.84 0.64
N GLY A 29 35.00 -17.07 1.71
CA GLY A 29 35.83 -15.91 2.04
C GLY A 29 35.64 -14.79 1.02
N ASP A 30 36.71 -14.23 0.46
CA ASP A 30 36.62 -13.07 -0.44
C ASP A 30 36.23 -13.43 -1.90
N GLU A 31 36.00 -14.71 -2.21
CA GLU A 31 35.68 -15.16 -3.57
C GLU A 31 34.34 -14.63 -4.09
N TRP A 32 33.43 -14.20 -3.20
CA TRP A 32 32.18 -13.53 -3.59
C TRP A 32 32.42 -12.26 -4.42
N GLN A 33 33.54 -11.56 -4.22
CA GLN A 33 33.90 -10.36 -4.99
C GLN A 33 34.10 -10.63 -6.48
N LYS A 34 34.31 -11.89 -6.88
CA LYS A 34 34.38 -12.30 -8.28
C LYS A 34 33.00 -12.59 -8.87
N ARG A 35 32.01 -12.90 -8.03
CA ARG A 35 30.63 -13.24 -8.42
C ARG A 35 29.73 -12.00 -8.43
N TRP A 36 29.98 -11.07 -7.53
CA TRP A 36 29.21 -9.84 -7.36
C TRP A 36 29.93 -8.63 -7.96
N THR A 37 29.19 -7.82 -8.71
CA THR A 37 29.67 -6.60 -9.38
C THR A 37 28.96 -5.40 -8.82
N GLU A 38 29.72 -4.43 -8.31
CA GLU A 38 29.20 -3.13 -7.88
C GLU A 38 28.90 -2.24 -9.09
N SER A 39 27.79 -1.51 -9.04
CA SER A 39 27.44 -0.53 -10.06
C SER A 39 28.41 0.66 -10.04
N LYS A 40 28.71 1.19 -11.23
CA LYS A 40 29.48 2.41 -11.46
C LYS A 40 28.61 3.58 -11.91
N ASN A 41 27.28 3.40 -11.93
CA ASN A 41 26.33 4.43 -12.34
C ASN A 41 26.43 5.72 -11.49
N LYS A 42 26.72 5.57 -10.20
CA LYS A 42 27.03 6.68 -9.28
C LYS A 42 28.38 6.44 -8.62
N SER A 43 29.13 7.53 -8.43
CA SER A 43 30.46 7.46 -7.80
C SER A 43 30.40 7.26 -6.29
N ASP A 44 29.24 7.47 -5.66
CA ASP A 44 29.10 7.57 -4.22
C ASP A 44 28.19 6.51 -3.61
N PHE A 45 27.97 5.39 -4.31
CA PHE A 45 27.28 4.23 -3.74
C PHE A 45 27.94 3.75 -2.43
N GLY A 46 27.12 3.23 -1.53
CA GLY A 46 27.54 2.59 -0.30
C GLY A 46 28.23 1.26 -0.59
N LYS A 47 29.18 0.90 0.26
CA LYS A 47 29.97 -0.33 0.11
C LYS A 47 29.36 -1.50 0.86
N PHE A 48 29.37 -2.66 0.23
CA PHE A 48 29.12 -3.92 0.92
C PHE A 48 30.42 -4.49 1.49
N HIS A 49 30.33 -5.16 2.63
CA HIS A 49 31.40 -6.03 3.11
C HIS A 49 30.81 -7.33 3.64
N LEU A 50 31.64 -8.36 3.66
CA LEU A 50 31.25 -9.65 4.22
C LEU A 50 31.33 -9.60 5.76
N SER A 51 30.25 -9.94 6.45
CA SER A 51 30.19 -9.90 7.92
C SER A 51 29.03 -10.75 8.43
N ALA A 52 29.21 -11.35 9.61
CA ALA A 52 28.13 -12.00 10.37
C ALA A 52 27.45 -11.04 11.36
N GLY A 53 27.83 -9.76 11.36
CA GLY A 53 27.30 -8.77 12.28
C GLY A 53 27.71 -9.01 13.74
N LYS A 54 26.92 -8.47 14.66
CA LYS A 54 27.00 -8.62 16.12
C LYS A 54 26.02 -9.67 16.63
N LEU A 55 24.98 -9.97 15.86
CA LEU A 55 23.96 -10.98 16.16
C LEU A 55 24.05 -12.07 15.09
N PHE A 56 24.41 -13.28 15.52
CA PHE A 56 24.56 -14.43 14.63
C PHE A 56 24.32 -15.72 15.41
N GLY A 57 24.02 -16.80 14.70
CA GLY A 57 24.01 -18.14 15.25
C GLY A 57 25.35 -18.86 15.14
N ASP A 58 26.03 -18.70 14.00
CA ASP A 58 27.36 -19.21 13.69
C ASP A 58 28.20 -18.11 13.00
N PRO A 59 29.36 -17.73 13.56
CA PRO A 59 30.14 -16.59 13.08
C PRO A 59 30.75 -16.79 11.68
N GLU A 60 30.83 -18.03 11.18
CA GLU A 60 31.36 -18.33 9.85
C GLU A 60 30.24 -18.57 8.84
N LYS A 61 29.16 -19.27 9.24
CA LYS A 61 28.05 -19.59 8.32
C LYS A 61 27.09 -18.44 8.08
N ASP A 62 26.93 -17.53 9.05
CA ASP A 62 26.00 -16.41 8.93
C ASP A 62 26.67 -15.16 8.34
N LYS A 63 27.82 -15.33 7.68
CA LYS A 63 28.47 -14.23 6.96
C LYS A 63 27.68 -13.90 5.71
N GLY A 64 27.16 -12.68 5.63
CA GLY A 64 26.45 -12.17 4.46
C GLY A 64 26.96 -10.81 4.00
N LEU A 65 26.36 -10.30 2.93
CA LEU A 65 26.63 -8.96 2.43
C LEU A 65 26.00 -7.93 3.36
N GLN A 66 26.84 -7.23 4.12
CA GLN A 66 26.44 -6.18 5.04
C GLN A 66 26.60 -4.80 4.41
N THR A 67 25.58 -3.96 4.52
CA THR A 67 25.67 -2.52 4.22
C THR A 67 26.46 -1.80 5.32
N SER A 68 27.38 -0.89 4.94
CA SER A 68 28.40 -0.35 5.87
C SER A 68 28.39 1.15 6.13
N GLN A 69 27.59 1.90 5.37
CA GLN A 69 27.53 3.37 5.36
C GLN A 69 26.09 3.90 5.42
N ASP A 70 25.82 4.76 6.40
CA ASP A 70 24.52 5.41 6.59
C ASP A 70 24.22 6.43 5.49
N GLY A 71 22.93 6.60 5.17
CA GLY A 71 22.44 7.60 4.21
C GLY A 71 22.97 7.37 2.80
N LYS A 72 23.00 6.11 2.36
CA LYS A 72 23.55 5.72 1.07
C LYS A 72 22.60 4.86 0.24
N PHE A 73 22.67 5.07 -1.06
CA PHE A 73 22.19 4.09 -2.04
C PHE A 73 23.24 3.00 -2.17
N TYR A 74 22.80 1.77 -2.30
CA TYR A 74 23.61 0.59 -2.54
C TYR A 74 23.17 -0.03 -3.86
N SER A 75 24.12 -0.51 -4.65
CA SER A 75 23.84 -1.11 -5.95
C SER A 75 24.89 -2.15 -6.30
N ILE A 76 24.55 -3.43 -6.14
CA ILE A 76 25.41 -4.58 -6.44
C ILE A 76 24.59 -5.68 -7.08
N SER A 77 25.20 -6.48 -7.95
CA SER A 77 24.50 -7.59 -8.62
C SER A 77 25.38 -8.80 -8.87
N ALA A 78 24.78 -9.99 -8.91
CA ALA A 78 25.42 -11.24 -9.30
C ALA A 78 24.75 -11.80 -10.55
N LYS A 79 25.58 -12.30 -11.47
CA LYS A 79 25.13 -12.94 -12.71
C LYS A 79 25.22 -14.45 -12.60
N PHE A 80 24.27 -15.13 -13.23
CA PHE A 80 24.20 -16.59 -13.29
C PHE A 80 23.75 -17.05 -14.68
N GLU A 81 23.72 -18.37 -14.89
CA GLU A 81 23.34 -18.95 -16.17
C GLU A 81 21.90 -18.57 -16.53
N PRO A 82 21.67 -17.93 -17.71
CA PRO A 82 20.35 -17.44 -18.07
C PRO A 82 19.33 -18.57 -18.20
N PHE A 83 18.13 -18.35 -17.68
CA PHE A 83 17.04 -19.33 -17.79
C PHE A 83 15.69 -18.66 -18.02
N SER A 84 14.66 -19.47 -18.31
CA SER A 84 13.26 -19.04 -18.35
C SER A 84 12.45 -19.90 -17.40
N ASN A 85 11.47 -19.31 -16.73
CA ASN A 85 10.51 -20.05 -15.92
C ASN A 85 9.30 -20.55 -16.73
N GLU A 86 9.34 -20.50 -18.06
CA GLU A 86 8.26 -21.04 -18.90
C GLU A 86 7.95 -22.51 -18.56
N GLY A 87 6.69 -22.78 -18.22
CA GLY A 87 6.20 -24.12 -17.89
C GLY A 87 6.68 -24.67 -16.54
N GLN A 88 7.38 -23.89 -15.72
CA GLN A 88 7.91 -24.34 -14.43
C GLN A 88 7.75 -23.30 -13.32
N THR A 89 7.70 -23.76 -12.07
CA THR A 89 7.68 -22.88 -10.91
C THR A 89 8.99 -22.10 -10.80
N LEU A 90 8.91 -20.85 -10.36
CA LEU A 90 10.05 -20.02 -9.97
C LEU A 90 9.96 -19.76 -8.47
N VAL A 91 11.03 -20.08 -7.74
CA VAL A 91 11.17 -19.81 -6.32
C VAL A 91 12.37 -18.90 -6.12
N ILE A 92 12.17 -17.78 -5.42
CA ILE A 92 13.19 -16.80 -5.04
C ILE A 92 13.20 -16.74 -3.53
N GLN A 93 14.33 -17.08 -2.91
CA GLN A 93 14.47 -17.18 -1.47
C GLN A 93 15.79 -16.55 -1.03
N TYR A 94 15.77 -15.80 0.07
CA TYR A 94 16.97 -15.24 0.70
C TYR A 94 16.65 -14.80 2.13
N THR A 95 17.69 -14.58 2.93
CA THR A 95 17.57 -14.09 4.30
C THR A 95 18.00 -12.63 4.40
N VAL A 96 17.29 -11.88 5.24
CA VAL A 96 17.60 -10.49 5.57
C VAL A 96 17.61 -10.33 7.08
N GLN A 97 18.65 -9.68 7.59
CA GLN A 97 18.77 -9.32 8.99
C GLN A 97 18.97 -7.81 9.11
N HIS A 98 18.11 -7.14 9.86
CA HIS A 98 18.22 -5.72 10.15
C HIS A 98 18.81 -5.48 11.55
N GLU A 99 20.01 -6.01 11.81
CA GLU A 99 20.62 -6.00 13.16
C GLU A 99 20.84 -4.59 13.74
N GLN A 100 20.87 -3.57 12.87
CA GLN A 100 21.04 -2.19 13.30
C GLN A 100 19.75 -1.59 13.90
N GLY A 101 18.60 -2.27 13.81
CA GLY A 101 17.30 -1.67 14.10
C GLY A 101 17.00 -0.59 13.06
N ILE A 102 16.71 -1.03 11.84
CA ILE A 102 16.49 -0.16 10.68
C ILE A 102 15.27 0.75 10.91
N ASP A 103 15.39 2.01 10.53
CA ASP A 103 14.33 3.01 10.64
C ASP A 103 13.72 3.33 9.27
N CYS A 104 14.57 3.50 8.25
CA CYS A 104 14.15 3.59 6.86
C CYS A 104 15.20 3.00 5.92
N GLY A 105 14.85 1.94 5.22
CA GLY A 105 15.60 1.39 4.12
C GLY A 105 15.02 0.09 3.54
N GLY A 106 15.49 -0.23 2.33
CA GLY A 106 15.09 -1.42 1.59
C GLY A 106 15.89 -2.67 1.99
N GLY A 107 15.21 -3.80 1.95
CA GLY A 107 15.74 -5.16 2.12
C GLY A 107 15.33 -6.09 0.98
N TYR A 108 14.99 -5.56 -0.19
CA TYR A 108 14.51 -6.32 -1.35
C TYR A 108 15.58 -6.67 -2.37
N VAL A 109 15.33 -7.74 -3.12
CA VAL A 109 16.08 -8.14 -4.30
C VAL A 109 15.33 -7.75 -5.57
N LYS A 110 16.08 -7.56 -6.66
CA LYS A 110 15.54 -7.38 -8.01
C LYS A 110 16.10 -8.47 -8.92
N LEU A 111 15.26 -9.08 -9.75
CA LEU A 111 15.68 -9.98 -10.82
C LEU A 111 15.67 -9.26 -12.15
N PHE A 112 16.71 -9.49 -12.94
CA PHE A 112 16.99 -8.76 -14.18
C PHE A 112 17.26 -9.72 -15.34
N PRO A 113 17.07 -9.23 -16.58
CA PRO A 113 17.47 -9.97 -17.76
C PRO A 113 18.99 -10.10 -17.86
N ALA A 114 19.49 -11.19 -18.43
CA ALA A 114 20.91 -11.53 -18.43
C ALA A 114 21.80 -10.61 -19.29
N ASP A 115 21.20 -9.85 -20.20
CA ASP A 115 21.85 -8.90 -21.10
C ASP A 115 21.98 -7.49 -20.52
N MET A 116 21.42 -7.24 -19.33
CA MET A 116 21.65 -5.99 -18.60
C MET A 116 23.13 -5.78 -18.27
N ASN A 117 23.59 -4.54 -18.39
CA ASN A 117 24.92 -4.12 -17.94
C ASN A 117 24.93 -3.90 -16.42
N GLN A 118 25.60 -4.79 -15.68
CA GLN A 118 25.72 -4.72 -14.22
C GLN A 118 26.43 -3.44 -13.72
N GLU A 119 27.35 -2.88 -14.51
CA GLU A 119 28.07 -1.66 -14.12
C GLU A 119 27.22 -0.40 -14.23
N GLU A 120 26.07 -0.46 -14.92
CA GLU A 120 25.17 0.69 -15.10
C GLU A 120 23.89 0.58 -14.24
N LEU A 121 23.78 -0.47 -13.42
CA LEU A 121 22.62 -0.76 -12.58
C LEU A 121 22.24 0.44 -11.69
N ASN A 122 20.95 0.76 -11.66
CA ASN A 122 20.37 1.84 -10.88
C ASN A 122 18.86 1.62 -10.65
N GLY A 123 18.22 2.55 -9.93
CA GLY A 123 16.79 2.50 -9.60
C GLY A 123 15.81 2.45 -10.77
N GLU A 124 16.21 2.97 -11.94
CA GLU A 124 15.40 3.02 -13.17
C GLU A 124 15.66 1.81 -14.08
N SER A 125 16.63 0.97 -13.74
CA SER A 125 16.97 -0.21 -14.52
C SER A 125 15.78 -1.17 -14.54
N GLN A 126 15.35 -1.57 -15.74
CA GLN A 126 14.18 -2.42 -15.91
C GLN A 126 14.44 -3.83 -15.35
N TYR A 127 13.76 -4.16 -14.26
CA TYR A 127 13.74 -5.48 -13.65
C TYR A 127 12.51 -6.27 -14.10
N TYR A 128 12.54 -7.58 -13.90
CA TYR A 128 11.38 -8.46 -14.04
C TYR A 128 10.57 -8.54 -12.75
N ILE A 129 11.25 -8.73 -11.62
CA ILE A 129 10.62 -8.95 -10.33
C ILE A 129 11.39 -8.15 -9.28
N MET A 130 10.69 -7.41 -8.43
CA MET A 130 11.23 -6.88 -7.18
C MET A 130 10.51 -7.54 -6.01
N PHE A 131 11.26 -8.14 -5.11
CA PHE A 131 10.71 -8.90 -3.99
C PHE A 131 11.48 -8.65 -2.70
N GLY A 132 10.79 -8.32 -1.61
CA GLY A 132 11.37 -8.28 -0.27
C GLY A 132 10.87 -7.18 0.64
N PRO A 133 11.34 -7.15 1.90
CA PRO A 133 10.95 -6.14 2.88
C PRO A 133 11.42 -4.73 2.48
N ASP A 134 10.60 -3.75 2.80
CA ASP A 134 10.91 -2.32 2.72
C ASP A 134 10.28 -1.64 3.93
N ILE A 135 11.16 -1.00 4.71
CA ILE A 135 10.82 -0.39 5.99
C ILE A 135 11.09 1.10 5.87
N CYS A 136 10.13 1.95 6.17
CA CYS A 136 10.35 3.39 6.33
C CYS A 136 9.38 3.99 7.34
N GLY A 137 9.82 4.05 8.60
CA GLY A 137 9.02 4.42 9.75
C GLY A 137 7.87 3.44 10.02
N THR A 138 6.94 3.84 10.89
CA THR A 138 5.81 2.98 11.32
C THR A 138 4.67 2.90 10.30
N ILE A 139 4.78 3.62 9.17
CA ILE A 139 3.70 3.75 8.18
C ILE A 139 3.98 2.86 6.96
N HIS A 140 5.25 2.56 6.68
CA HIS A 140 5.68 1.83 5.50
C HIS A 140 6.53 0.62 5.91
N GLU A 141 5.89 -0.42 6.46
CA GLU A 141 6.50 -1.73 6.74
C GLU A 141 5.85 -2.80 5.87
N LYS A 142 6.31 -2.96 4.63
CA LYS A 142 5.70 -3.89 3.69
C LYS A 142 6.71 -4.73 2.94
N VAL A 143 6.30 -5.93 2.55
CA VAL A 143 7.01 -6.75 1.58
C VAL A 143 6.55 -6.32 0.18
N HIS A 144 7.47 -5.77 -0.60
CA HIS A 144 7.22 -5.51 -2.02
C HIS A 144 7.16 -6.84 -2.77
N VAL A 145 6.17 -6.96 -3.65
CA VAL A 145 6.09 -7.99 -4.68
C VAL A 145 5.63 -7.28 -5.94
N ILE A 146 6.60 -6.89 -6.77
CA ILE A 146 6.37 -6.07 -7.96
C ILE A 146 6.78 -6.88 -9.17
N PHE A 147 5.86 -6.96 -10.14
CA PHE A 147 6.07 -7.65 -11.40
C PHE A 147 6.12 -6.65 -12.54
N ASN A 148 7.14 -6.75 -13.39
CA ASN A 148 7.13 -6.06 -14.67
C ASN A 148 6.26 -6.84 -15.66
N TYR A 149 5.26 -6.18 -16.22
CA TYR A 149 4.37 -6.74 -17.23
C TYR A 149 4.17 -5.69 -18.33
N LYS A 150 4.45 -6.07 -19.58
CA LYS A 150 4.36 -5.17 -20.76
C LYS A 150 5.11 -3.83 -20.61
N GLY A 151 6.22 -3.83 -19.86
CA GLY A 151 7.07 -2.65 -19.66
C GLY A 151 6.71 -1.81 -18.42
N GLU A 152 5.60 -2.10 -17.75
CA GLU A 152 5.15 -1.40 -16.54
C GLU A 152 5.35 -2.25 -15.29
N ASN A 153 5.65 -1.59 -14.17
CA ASN A 153 5.86 -2.24 -12.88
C ASN A 153 4.56 -2.22 -12.06
N HIS A 154 3.94 -3.38 -11.88
CA HIS A 154 2.69 -3.51 -11.13
C HIS A 154 2.98 -3.95 -9.69
N LEU A 155 2.49 -3.16 -8.73
CA LEU A 155 2.59 -3.45 -7.31
C LEU A 155 1.45 -4.39 -6.87
N ILE A 156 1.74 -5.23 -5.89
CA ILE A 156 0.71 -6.05 -5.24
C ILE A 156 -0.32 -5.16 -4.53
N LYS A 157 -1.61 -5.50 -4.69
CA LYS A 157 -2.73 -4.81 -4.03
C LYS A 157 -2.78 -5.06 -2.52
N LYS A 158 -2.33 -6.25 -2.11
CA LYS A 158 -2.34 -6.71 -0.72
C LYS A 158 -1.18 -6.07 0.05
N ASN A 159 -1.45 -5.68 1.29
CA ASN A 159 -0.41 -5.21 2.20
C ASN A 159 0.15 -6.41 2.98
N ILE A 160 1.38 -6.81 2.70
CA ILE A 160 2.08 -7.89 3.40
C ILE A 160 3.03 -7.25 4.41
N THR A 161 2.77 -7.41 5.70
CA THR A 161 3.62 -6.85 6.76
C THR A 161 4.97 -7.57 6.80
N CYS A 162 6.07 -6.80 6.76
CA CYS A 162 7.41 -7.34 6.96
C CYS A 162 7.77 -7.46 8.45
N LYS A 163 8.85 -8.18 8.75
CA LYS A 163 9.40 -8.27 10.10
C LYS A 163 10.31 -7.06 10.37
N HIS A 164 10.15 -6.43 11.53
CA HIS A 164 10.86 -5.20 11.90
C HIS A 164 11.86 -5.42 13.06
N ASP A 165 12.00 -6.64 13.58
CA ASP A 165 12.96 -6.90 14.64
C ASP A 165 14.42 -7.00 14.11
N GLU A 166 15.38 -7.19 15.01
CA GLU A 166 16.82 -7.22 14.69
C GLU A 166 17.30 -8.62 14.27
N LEU A 167 16.43 -9.64 14.24
CA LEU A 167 16.77 -11.02 13.93
C LEU A 167 16.79 -11.27 12.43
N THR A 168 17.33 -12.44 12.06
CA THR A 168 17.36 -12.89 10.67
C THR A 168 16.00 -13.46 10.29
N HIS A 169 15.45 -12.99 9.17
CA HIS A 169 14.20 -13.49 8.60
C HIS A 169 14.38 -14.04 7.20
N LEU A 170 13.65 -15.11 6.89
CA LEU A 170 13.67 -15.78 5.59
C LEU A 170 12.51 -15.30 4.74
N TYR A 171 12.77 -14.73 3.56
CA TYR A 171 11.74 -14.31 2.62
C TYR A 171 11.74 -15.24 1.41
N THR A 172 10.58 -15.79 1.06
CA THR A 172 10.41 -16.69 -0.09
C THR A 172 9.23 -16.27 -0.95
N LEU A 173 9.46 -16.09 -2.25
CA LEU A 173 8.44 -15.86 -3.26
C LEU A 173 8.38 -17.08 -4.19
N ILE A 174 7.18 -17.63 -4.36
CA ILE A 174 6.89 -18.77 -5.23
C ILE A 174 5.92 -18.29 -6.30
N ILE A 175 6.24 -18.56 -7.57
CA ILE A 175 5.42 -18.20 -8.73
C ILE A 175 5.24 -19.45 -9.59
N ARG A 176 4.00 -19.84 -9.85
CA ARG A 176 3.66 -21.11 -10.51
C ARG A 176 3.12 -20.90 -11.94
N PRO A 177 3.25 -21.89 -12.83
CA PRO A 177 2.79 -21.80 -14.22
C PRO A 177 1.28 -21.60 -14.43
N ASN A 178 0.48 -21.80 -13.38
CA ASN A 178 -0.96 -21.59 -13.40
C ASN A 178 -1.36 -20.17 -12.96
N ASN A 179 -0.47 -19.18 -13.09
CA ASN A 179 -0.67 -17.79 -12.62
C ASN A 179 -1.01 -17.69 -11.13
N THR A 180 -0.49 -18.59 -10.29
CA THR A 180 -0.60 -18.47 -8.83
C THR A 180 0.73 -18.07 -8.21
N TYR A 181 0.65 -17.40 -7.07
CA TYR A 181 1.83 -17.03 -6.28
C TYR A 181 1.62 -17.37 -4.81
N GLU A 182 2.72 -17.44 -4.09
CA GLU A 182 2.76 -17.59 -2.65
C GLU A 182 3.96 -16.84 -2.09
N VAL A 183 3.75 -16.11 -1.00
CA VAL A 183 4.80 -15.44 -0.23
C VAL A 183 4.89 -16.15 1.12
N LYS A 184 6.10 -16.56 1.47
CA LYS A 184 6.41 -17.08 2.80
C LYS A 184 7.39 -16.17 3.51
N ILE A 185 7.19 -16.00 4.80
CA ILE A 185 8.14 -15.40 5.72
C ILE A 185 8.45 -16.46 6.77
N ASP A 186 9.73 -16.73 7.03
CA ASP A 186 10.16 -17.68 8.05
C ASP A 186 9.62 -19.12 7.81
N ASN A 187 9.53 -19.50 6.52
CA ASN A 187 8.89 -20.72 6.01
C ASN A 187 7.38 -20.85 6.28
N GLU A 188 6.73 -19.81 6.82
CA GLU A 188 5.28 -19.75 7.01
C GLU A 188 4.60 -18.99 5.87
N ASN A 189 3.49 -19.51 5.35
CA ASN A 189 2.69 -18.83 4.33
C ASN A 189 2.03 -17.59 4.93
N VAL A 190 2.34 -16.42 4.39
CA VAL A 190 1.76 -15.14 4.81
C VAL A 190 0.77 -14.58 3.81
N GLU A 191 0.92 -14.92 2.52
CA GLU A 191 0.02 -14.48 1.46
C GLU A 191 0.05 -15.46 0.28
N ASN A 192 -1.09 -15.67 -0.36
CA ASN A 192 -1.20 -16.51 -1.56
C ASN A 192 -2.42 -16.11 -2.40
N GLY A 193 -2.38 -16.44 -3.69
CA GLY A 193 -3.51 -16.16 -4.56
C GLY A 193 -3.16 -16.30 -6.04
N THR A 194 -3.95 -15.65 -6.89
CA THR A 194 -3.70 -15.55 -8.32
C THR A 194 -3.04 -14.21 -8.65
N LEU A 195 -2.22 -14.21 -9.70
CA LEU A 195 -1.57 -13.00 -10.22
C LEU A 195 -2.60 -12.02 -10.77
N GLU A 196 -3.66 -12.50 -11.44
CA GLU A 196 -4.71 -11.64 -12.01
C GLU A 196 -5.54 -10.91 -10.94
N ASP A 197 -5.82 -11.53 -9.79
CA ASP A 197 -6.69 -10.93 -8.78
C ASP A 197 -5.93 -9.92 -7.91
N ASN A 198 -4.64 -10.16 -7.63
CA ASN A 198 -3.86 -9.41 -6.66
C ASN A 198 -2.95 -8.32 -7.28
N TRP A 199 -2.95 -8.16 -8.60
CA TRP A 199 -2.29 -7.06 -9.34
C TRP A 199 -3.23 -6.50 -10.41
N ASP A 200 -2.89 -5.33 -10.95
CA ASP A 200 -3.63 -4.68 -12.04
C ASP A 200 -2.93 -4.89 -13.39
N PHE A 201 -2.76 -6.15 -13.81
CA PHE A 201 -2.12 -6.49 -15.10
C PHE A 201 -3.05 -6.30 -16.30
N LEU A 202 -4.33 -6.60 -16.09
CA LEU A 202 -5.35 -6.67 -17.13
C LEU A 202 -6.50 -5.72 -16.76
N PRO A 203 -7.26 -5.22 -17.75
CA PRO A 203 -8.50 -4.49 -17.51
C PRO A 203 -9.48 -5.30 -16.63
N PRO A 204 -10.41 -4.64 -15.92
CA PRO A 204 -11.38 -5.35 -15.10
C PRO A 204 -12.24 -6.27 -15.97
N ARG A 205 -12.58 -7.45 -15.45
CA ARG A 205 -13.42 -8.45 -16.16
C ARG A 205 -14.81 -7.91 -16.51
N LYS A 206 -15.33 -7.03 -15.66
CA LYS A 206 -16.65 -6.41 -15.81
C LYS A 206 -16.54 -4.89 -15.73
N ILE A 207 -17.36 -4.22 -16.52
CA ILE A 207 -17.52 -2.77 -16.52
C ILE A 207 -18.99 -2.41 -16.36
N LYS A 208 -19.28 -1.23 -15.86
CA LYS A 208 -20.64 -0.68 -15.86
C LYS A 208 -21.11 -0.49 -17.31
N ASP A 209 -22.33 -0.94 -17.62
CA ASP A 209 -22.90 -0.82 -18.97
C ASP A 209 -23.02 0.65 -19.42
N PRO A 210 -22.21 1.12 -20.38
CA PRO A 210 -22.24 2.52 -20.79
C PRO A 210 -23.59 2.95 -21.37
N ASN A 211 -24.46 2.01 -21.76
CA ASN A 211 -25.80 2.29 -22.29
C ASN A 211 -26.90 2.28 -21.22
N ALA A 212 -26.61 1.80 -20.00
CA ALA A 212 -27.59 1.74 -18.95
C ALA A 212 -27.70 3.09 -18.22
N THR A 213 -28.90 3.62 -18.17
CA THR A 213 -29.23 4.80 -17.37
C THR A 213 -30.30 4.44 -16.35
N LYS A 214 -30.28 5.12 -15.21
CA LYS A 214 -31.31 4.94 -14.20
C LYS A 214 -32.68 5.32 -14.79
N PRO A 215 -33.69 4.43 -14.73
CA PRO A 215 -35.03 4.76 -15.22
C PRO A 215 -35.63 5.95 -14.46
N LEU A 216 -36.34 6.84 -15.17
CA LEU A 216 -36.97 8.02 -14.54
C LEU A 216 -38.07 7.63 -13.54
N ASP A 217 -38.68 6.46 -13.73
CA ASP A 217 -39.74 5.90 -12.91
C ASP A 217 -39.22 5.06 -11.73
N TRP A 218 -37.90 4.97 -11.55
CA TRP A 218 -37.27 4.22 -10.46
C TRP A 218 -37.34 5.00 -9.14
N ASP A 219 -38.23 4.58 -8.24
CA ASP A 219 -38.42 5.23 -6.94
C ASP A 219 -37.57 4.56 -5.84
N GLU A 220 -36.57 5.30 -5.36
CA GLU A 220 -35.66 4.87 -4.27
C GLU A 220 -36.13 5.38 -2.90
N ARG A 221 -37.25 6.09 -2.83
CA ARG A 221 -37.77 6.58 -1.56
C ARG A 221 -38.45 5.42 -0.86
N GLU A 222 -37.86 4.93 0.22
CA GLU A 222 -38.47 3.91 1.08
C GLU A 222 -39.81 4.38 1.64
N GLN A 223 -39.92 5.69 1.91
CA GLN A 223 -41.11 6.29 2.48
C GLN A 223 -41.52 7.55 1.72
N ILE A 224 -42.83 7.72 1.54
CA ILE A 224 -43.44 8.88 0.89
C ILE A 224 -44.54 9.45 1.78
N GLU A 225 -44.86 10.72 1.59
CA GLU A 225 -46.05 11.33 2.18
C GLU A 225 -47.30 10.67 1.60
N ASP A 226 -48.29 10.35 2.44
CA ASP A 226 -49.54 9.71 2.02
C ASP A 226 -50.28 10.61 1.03
N PRO A 227 -50.36 10.25 -0.25
CA PRO A 227 -51.00 11.09 -1.26
C PRO A 227 -52.52 11.17 -1.08
N ASN A 228 -53.10 10.30 -0.25
CA ASN A 228 -54.53 10.27 0.03
C ASN A 228 -54.90 11.06 1.29
N GLU A 229 -53.92 11.49 2.10
CA GLU A 229 -54.18 12.30 3.27
C GLU A 229 -54.27 13.77 2.87
N LEU A 230 -55.49 14.27 2.78
CA LEU A 230 -55.74 15.69 2.56
C LEU A 230 -55.68 16.44 3.90
N ARG A 231 -55.17 17.68 3.85
CA ARG A 231 -55.21 18.59 5.00
C ARG A 231 -56.65 18.71 5.50
N PRO A 232 -56.91 18.42 6.80
CA PRO A 232 -58.24 18.59 7.37
C PRO A 232 -58.70 20.05 7.26
N GLU A 233 -59.97 20.27 6.93
CA GLU A 233 -60.56 21.62 6.80
C GLU A 233 -60.57 22.37 8.14
N ASP A 234 -60.47 21.66 9.27
CA ASP A 234 -60.46 22.19 10.64
C ASP A 234 -59.03 22.39 11.21
N TRP A 235 -58.00 22.35 10.36
CA TRP A 235 -56.61 22.55 10.76
C TRP A 235 -56.18 24.01 10.62
N ASP A 236 -55.98 24.70 11.74
CA ASP A 236 -55.58 26.10 11.77
C ASP A 236 -54.06 26.22 12.03
N GLU A 237 -53.34 26.78 11.07
CA GLU A 237 -51.89 27.04 11.12
C GLU A 237 -51.57 28.47 11.57
N THR A 238 -52.60 29.27 11.84
CA THR A 238 -52.44 30.65 12.28
C THR A 238 -52.09 30.66 13.76
N GLU A 239 -50.82 30.87 14.09
CA GLU A 239 -50.32 30.83 15.47
C GLU A 239 -50.93 31.95 16.34
N TYR A 240 -51.24 33.10 15.74
CA TYR A 240 -51.80 34.25 16.44
C TYR A 240 -53.05 34.78 15.74
N ILE A 241 -54.11 35.01 16.51
CA ILE A 241 -55.35 35.66 16.04
C ILE A 241 -55.60 36.92 16.85
N PRO A 242 -56.27 37.95 16.30
CA PRO A 242 -56.69 39.11 17.08
C PRO A 242 -57.60 38.67 18.23
N ASP A 243 -57.39 39.20 19.43
CA ASP A 243 -58.18 38.86 20.61
C ASP A 243 -59.66 39.25 20.41
N PRO A 244 -60.58 38.28 20.29
CA PRO A 244 -61.97 38.55 20.01
C PRO A 244 -62.71 39.23 21.18
N GLU A 245 -62.15 39.19 22.39
CA GLU A 245 -62.72 39.83 23.59
C GLU A 245 -62.10 41.21 23.85
N SER A 246 -61.09 41.60 23.07
CA SER A 246 -60.48 42.91 23.19
C SER A 246 -61.35 43.98 22.54
N HIS A 247 -61.54 45.08 23.27
CA HIS A 247 -62.31 46.24 22.82
C HIS A 247 -61.42 47.47 22.83
N THR A 248 -61.70 48.37 21.89
CA THR A 248 -61.07 49.70 21.82
C THR A 248 -61.15 50.39 23.17
N PRO A 249 -60.03 50.84 23.76
CA PRO A 249 -60.05 51.64 24.98
C PRO A 249 -60.90 52.90 24.80
N ASN A 250 -61.65 53.30 25.84
CA ASN A 250 -62.54 54.47 25.75
C ASN A 250 -61.81 55.79 25.47
N ASP A 251 -60.49 55.85 25.75
CA ASP A 251 -59.64 57.03 25.51
C ASP A 251 -58.88 56.97 24.17
N TRP A 252 -59.23 56.06 23.26
CA TRP A 252 -58.59 55.94 21.93
C TRP A 252 -59.18 56.94 20.91
N ASP A 253 -58.33 57.74 20.25
CA ASP A 253 -58.76 58.68 19.20
C ASP A 253 -58.26 58.23 17.82
N SER A 254 -59.16 57.66 17.01
CA SER A 254 -58.80 57.12 15.69
C SER A 254 -58.30 58.17 14.69
N SER A 255 -58.57 59.47 14.91
CA SER A 255 -58.06 60.55 14.06
C SER A 255 -56.62 60.94 14.39
N MET A 256 -56.14 60.66 15.61
CA MET A 256 -54.80 61.01 16.08
C MET A 256 -53.88 59.80 16.19
N ASP A 257 -54.39 58.64 16.65
CA ASP A 257 -53.62 57.43 16.95
C ASP A 257 -53.74 56.34 15.88
N GLY A 258 -54.68 56.49 14.91
CA GLY A 258 -54.95 55.53 13.84
C GLY A 258 -56.08 54.53 14.14
N GLU A 259 -56.39 53.65 13.19
CA GLU A 259 -57.36 52.56 13.43
C GLU A 259 -56.79 51.61 14.48
N TRP A 260 -57.60 51.33 15.52
CA TRP A 260 -57.18 50.45 16.59
C TRP A 260 -57.17 48.99 16.11
N GLU A 261 -56.04 48.31 16.31
CA GLU A 261 -55.91 46.87 16.05
C GLU A 261 -55.89 46.11 17.38
N PRO A 262 -56.67 45.01 17.51
CA PRO A 262 -56.67 44.20 18.73
C PRO A 262 -55.30 43.58 18.99
N PRO A 263 -54.91 43.36 20.26
CA PRO A 263 -53.72 42.59 20.57
C PRO A 263 -53.86 41.17 20.03
N MET A 264 -52.78 40.66 19.43
CA MET A 264 -52.73 39.31 18.89
C MET A 264 -52.54 38.31 20.05
N ILE A 265 -53.48 37.38 20.21
CA ILE A 265 -53.40 36.29 21.18
C ILE A 265 -53.07 34.97 20.48
N GLN A 266 -52.47 34.05 21.23
CA GLN A 266 -52.18 32.72 20.71
C GLN A 266 -53.49 32.01 20.37
N ASN A 267 -53.63 31.58 19.12
CA ASN A 267 -54.86 30.95 18.63
C ASN A 267 -55.10 29.61 19.35
N PRO A 268 -56.19 29.46 20.10
CA PRO A 268 -56.49 28.20 20.80
C PRO A 268 -56.70 27.01 19.85
N LYS A 269 -56.97 27.28 18.57
CA LYS A 269 -57.13 26.27 17.51
C LYS A 269 -55.85 25.99 16.73
N TYR A 270 -54.73 26.64 17.05
CA TYR A 270 -53.45 26.40 16.38
C TYR A 270 -53.00 24.97 16.61
N LYS A 271 -52.92 24.19 15.53
CA LYS A 271 -52.50 22.78 15.56
C LYS A 271 -51.07 22.57 15.04
N GLY A 272 -50.35 23.64 14.69
CA GLY A 272 -49.02 23.59 14.09
C GLY A 272 -49.06 23.52 12.56
N ILE A 273 -47.90 23.53 11.91
CA ILE A 273 -47.80 23.34 10.45
C ILE A 273 -48.22 21.90 10.13
N TRP A 274 -49.24 21.72 9.29
CA TRP A 274 -49.71 20.38 8.92
C TRP A 274 -48.63 19.66 8.10
N LYS A 275 -48.38 18.39 8.42
CA LYS A 275 -47.55 17.50 7.62
C LYS A 275 -48.32 16.19 7.40
N PRO A 276 -48.39 15.70 6.16
CA PRO A 276 -49.01 14.41 5.87
C PRO A 276 -48.27 13.29 6.58
N LYS A 277 -48.97 12.19 6.87
CA LYS A 277 -48.34 10.98 7.39
C LYS A 277 -47.36 10.42 6.37
N ILE A 278 -46.26 9.90 6.88
CA ILE A 278 -45.28 9.18 6.08
C ILE A 278 -45.73 7.72 6.03
N ILE A 279 -45.93 7.20 4.82
CA ILE A 279 -46.26 5.80 4.55
C ILE A 279 -45.11 5.13 3.79
N ASP A 280 -45.01 3.81 3.92
CA ASP A 280 -44.07 3.04 3.12
C ASP A 280 -44.47 3.13 1.65
N ASN A 281 -43.49 3.41 0.79
CA ASN A 281 -43.74 3.65 -0.61
C ASN A 281 -44.05 2.33 -1.34
N PRO A 282 -45.27 2.11 -1.83
CA PRO A 282 -45.62 0.89 -2.55
C PRO A 282 -44.85 0.72 -3.88
N ASN A 283 -44.26 1.80 -4.40
CA ASN A 283 -43.46 1.80 -5.63
C ASN A 283 -41.95 1.77 -5.35
N PHE A 284 -41.51 1.54 -4.11
CA PHE A 284 -40.09 1.45 -3.80
C PHE A 284 -39.45 0.27 -4.54
N GLN A 285 -38.49 0.56 -5.42
CA GLN A 285 -37.81 -0.43 -6.25
C GLN A 285 -36.41 -0.79 -5.72
N GLY A 286 -35.99 -0.21 -4.59
CA GLY A 286 -34.65 -0.35 -4.04
C GLY A 286 -33.67 0.68 -4.60
N GLU A 287 -32.45 0.71 -4.10
CA GLU A 287 -31.37 1.53 -4.68
C GLU A 287 -31.04 0.99 -6.09
N TRP A 288 -30.99 1.87 -7.10
CA TRP A 288 -30.67 1.46 -8.46
C TRP A 288 -29.21 1.01 -8.55
N ILE A 289 -29.01 -0.29 -8.79
CA ILE A 289 -27.69 -0.86 -9.03
C ILE A 289 -27.42 -0.82 -10.53
N HIS A 290 -26.41 -0.03 -10.92
CA HIS A 290 -25.99 0.06 -12.31
C HIS A 290 -25.54 -1.33 -12.83
N PRO A 291 -26.12 -1.83 -13.94
CA PRO A 291 -25.78 -3.15 -14.44
C PRO A 291 -24.30 -3.23 -14.88
N GLU A 292 -23.69 -4.38 -14.63
CA GLU A 292 -22.34 -4.71 -15.06
C GLU A 292 -22.38 -5.65 -16.25
N ILE A 293 -21.61 -5.35 -17.29
CA ILE A 293 -21.42 -6.18 -18.48
C ILE A 293 -19.98 -6.66 -18.56
N ASP A 294 -19.76 -7.74 -19.32
CA ASP A 294 -18.40 -8.22 -19.61
C ASP A 294 -17.61 -7.15 -20.37
N ASN A 295 -16.38 -6.92 -19.93
CA ASN A 295 -15.52 -5.92 -20.54
C ASN A 295 -14.99 -6.43 -21.90
N PRO A 296 -15.31 -5.77 -23.03
CA PRO A 296 -14.81 -6.18 -24.34
C PRO A 296 -13.28 -6.10 -24.46
N ASP A 297 -12.63 -5.27 -23.64
CA ASP A 297 -11.17 -5.09 -23.63
C ASP A 297 -10.46 -6.13 -22.74
N TYR A 298 -11.19 -6.92 -21.95
CA TYR A 298 -10.59 -7.97 -21.14
C TYR A 298 -10.19 -9.17 -22.01
N MET A 299 -8.90 -9.47 -22.01
CA MET A 299 -8.34 -10.68 -22.60
C MET A 299 -7.51 -11.42 -21.56
N PRO A 300 -7.85 -12.68 -21.20
CA PRO A 300 -7.08 -13.45 -20.23
C PRO A 300 -5.69 -13.78 -20.80
N ASP A 301 -4.66 -13.65 -19.97
CA ASP A 301 -3.28 -13.98 -20.32
C ASP A 301 -2.74 -15.10 -19.42
N PRO A 302 -2.61 -16.34 -19.93
CA PRO A 302 -2.09 -17.46 -19.15
C PRO A 302 -0.58 -17.38 -18.89
N ASN A 303 0.13 -16.38 -19.45
CA ASN A 303 1.58 -16.28 -19.42
C ASN A 303 2.09 -15.10 -18.57
N ILE A 304 1.26 -14.50 -17.71
CA ILE A 304 1.67 -13.38 -16.83
C ILE A 304 2.87 -13.79 -15.96
N TYR A 305 2.88 -15.03 -15.46
CA TYR A 305 3.97 -15.55 -14.64
C TYR A 305 5.33 -15.66 -15.35
N ARG A 306 5.33 -15.64 -16.69
CA ARG A 306 6.44 -16.11 -17.53
C ARG A 306 7.41 -14.98 -17.86
N TYR A 307 8.67 -15.22 -17.56
CA TYR A 307 9.82 -14.39 -17.91
C TYR A 307 10.84 -15.21 -18.72
N TYR A 308 11.53 -14.52 -19.60
CA TYR A 308 12.60 -15.08 -20.43
C TYR A 308 13.94 -14.47 -20.01
N ASN A 309 15.03 -15.18 -20.25
CA ASN A 309 16.38 -14.64 -20.07
C ASN A 309 16.67 -14.09 -18.66
N ILE A 310 16.09 -14.66 -17.61
CA ILE A 310 16.43 -14.30 -16.22
C ILE A 310 17.88 -14.72 -15.98
N GLY A 311 18.76 -13.80 -15.60
CA GLY A 311 20.18 -14.13 -15.42
C GLY A 311 20.95 -13.28 -14.43
N ILE A 312 20.32 -12.28 -13.81
CA ILE A 312 20.97 -11.39 -12.84
C ILE A 312 20.06 -11.20 -11.63
N ILE A 313 20.64 -11.27 -10.44
CA ILE A 313 20.02 -10.83 -9.19
C ILE A 313 20.77 -9.60 -8.69
N GLY A 314 20.05 -8.56 -8.28
CA GLY A 314 20.65 -7.33 -7.80
C GLY A 314 20.01 -6.83 -6.50
N LEU A 315 20.84 -6.15 -5.72
CA LEU A 315 20.47 -5.37 -4.56
C LEU A 315 20.67 -3.91 -4.93
N ASP A 316 19.57 -3.19 -5.15
CA ASP A 316 19.57 -1.77 -5.49
C ASP A 316 18.59 -1.06 -4.56
N LEU A 317 19.12 -0.48 -3.48
CA LEU A 317 18.35 -0.08 -2.31
C LEU A 317 18.91 1.17 -1.65
N TRP A 318 18.05 1.92 -0.96
CA TRP A 318 18.41 3.05 -0.12
C TRP A 318 18.35 2.62 1.35
N GLN A 319 19.33 3.02 2.17
CA GLN A 319 19.25 2.88 3.62
C GLN A 319 19.70 4.16 4.33
N VAL A 320 18.88 4.62 5.27
CA VAL A 320 19.23 5.70 6.19
C VAL A 320 20.23 5.18 7.20
N LYS A 321 19.92 4.08 7.87
CA LYS A 321 20.83 3.40 8.80
C LYS A 321 21.33 2.09 8.21
N SER A 322 22.64 1.98 8.02
CA SER A 322 23.30 0.79 7.49
C SER A 322 23.51 -0.29 8.55
N GLY A 323 23.77 -1.51 8.09
CA GLY A 323 24.01 -2.68 8.94
C GLY A 323 23.18 -3.90 8.52
N THR A 324 22.31 -3.77 7.52
CA THR A 324 21.52 -4.91 7.03
C THR A 324 22.41 -5.93 6.36
N ILE A 325 22.23 -7.19 6.72
CA ILE A 325 22.95 -8.35 6.20
C ILE A 325 22.01 -9.15 5.30
N PHE A 326 22.47 -9.44 4.09
CA PHE A 326 21.78 -10.32 3.14
C PHE A 326 22.56 -11.61 2.95
N ASP A 327 21.88 -12.75 3.01
CA ASP A 327 22.49 -14.06 2.90
C ASP A 327 21.53 -15.12 2.33
N ASN A 328 22.01 -16.34 2.12
CA ASN A 328 21.25 -17.54 1.78
C ASN A 328 20.39 -17.38 0.52
N PHE A 329 20.91 -16.70 -0.49
CA PHE A 329 20.22 -16.51 -1.75
C PHE A 329 20.05 -17.85 -2.46
N LEU A 330 18.83 -18.11 -2.93
CA LEU A 330 18.45 -19.31 -3.66
C LEU A 330 17.41 -18.95 -4.72
N ILE A 331 17.69 -19.34 -5.97
CA ILE A 331 16.72 -19.34 -7.06
C ILE A 331 16.60 -20.77 -7.59
N THR A 332 15.40 -21.35 -7.53
CA THR A 332 15.13 -22.75 -7.90
C THR A 332 13.74 -22.89 -8.51
N ASN A 333 13.42 -24.08 -9.04
CA ASN A 333 12.07 -24.42 -9.51
C ASN A 333 11.29 -25.34 -8.56
N ASN A 334 11.85 -25.70 -7.42
CA ASN A 334 11.25 -26.68 -6.52
C ASN A 334 10.98 -26.10 -5.12
N GLU A 335 9.70 -26.01 -4.77
CA GLU A 335 9.21 -25.44 -3.51
C GLU A 335 9.66 -26.25 -2.29
N THR A 336 9.59 -27.58 -2.37
CA THR A 336 9.99 -28.47 -1.27
C THR A 336 11.50 -28.42 -1.03
N PHE A 337 12.28 -28.25 -2.09
CA PHE A 337 13.72 -28.04 -1.98
C PHE A 337 14.04 -26.70 -1.31
N ALA A 338 13.36 -25.62 -1.72
CA ALA A 338 13.54 -24.29 -1.12
C ALA A 338 13.19 -24.28 0.37
N GLU A 339 12.07 -24.88 0.76
CA GLU A 339 11.66 -25.03 2.17
C GLU A 339 12.70 -25.80 2.99
N ARG A 340 13.21 -26.91 2.45
CA ARG A 340 14.29 -27.67 3.08
C ARG A 340 15.55 -26.83 3.28
N ILE A 341 16.00 -26.10 2.24
CA ILE A 341 17.17 -25.22 2.35
C ILE A 341 16.92 -24.10 3.37
N GLY A 342 15.71 -23.54 3.43
CA GLY A 342 15.34 -22.54 4.45
C GLY A 342 15.46 -23.09 5.87
N ASN A 343 15.06 -24.34 6.09
CA ASN A 343 15.22 -25.01 7.38
C ASN A 343 16.68 -25.37 7.71
N GLU A 344 17.48 -25.73 6.70
CA GLU A 344 18.91 -26.06 6.84
C GLU A 344 19.82 -24.83 6.95
N THR A 345 19.32 -23.63 6.65
CA THR A 345 20.04 -22.35 6.75
C THR A 345 19.45 -21.54 7.91
N TRP A 346 18.52 -20.62 7.64
CA TRP A 346 17.83 -19.78 8.62
C TRP A 346 17.28 -20.58 9.82
N GLY A 347 16.70 -21.76 9.57
CA GLY A 347 16.16 -22.61 10.63
C GLY A 347 17.19 -23.08 11.66
N ILE A 348 18.47 -23.19 11.28
CA ILE A 348 19.59 -23.50 12.18
C ILE A 348 20.08 -22.23 12.90
N THR A 349 20.08 -21.09 12.22
CA THR A 349 20.60 -19.80 12.73
C THR A 349 19.67 -19.15 13.76
N LYS A 350 18.35 -19.25 13.58
CA LYS A 350 17.37 -18.48 14.37
C LYS A 350 17.43 -18.71 15.89
N ASP A 351 17.59 -19.97 16.35
CA ASP A 351 17.54 -20.27 17.79
C ASP A 351 18.84 -19.85 18.51
N PRO A 352 20.05 -20.13 17.97
CA PRO A 352 21.29 -19.60 18.54
C PRO A 352 21.38 -18.07 18.47
N GLU A 353 20.94 -17.45 17.38
CA GLU A 353 20.89 -15.99 17.22
C GLU A 353 19.98 -15.35 18.30
N MET A 354 18.77 -15.88 18.47
CA MET A 354 17.83 -15.40 19.50
C MET A 354 18.43 -15.51 20.91
N LYS A 355 19.11 -16.61 21.25
CA LYS A 355 19.79 -16.77 22.55
C LYS A 355 20.93 -15.78 22.72
N MET A 356 21.67 -15.49 21.64
CA MET A 356 22.72 -14.47 21.66
C MET A 356 22.11 -13.09 21.92
N LYS A 357 20.97 -12.78 21.28
CA LYS A 357 20.24 -11.53 21.46
C LYS A 357 19.76 -11.34 22.89
N GLU A 358 19.07 -12.34 23.44
CA GLU A 358 18.60 -12.33 24.83
C GLU A 358 19.75 -12.08 25.83
N LYS A 359 20.91 -12.68 25.58
CA LYS A 359 22.10 -12.47 26.41
C LYS A 359 22.64 -11.04 26.28
N GLN A 360 22.73 -10.50 25.06
CA GLN A 360 23.20 -9.13 24.83
C GLN A 360 22.26 -8.10 25.46
N ASP A 361 20.95 -8.33 25.36
CA ASP A 361 19.94 -7.46 25.97
C ASP A 361 20.01 -7.51 27.50
N ALA A 362 20.12 -8.70 28.10
CA ALA A 362 20.29 -8.84 29.54
C ALA A 362 21.60 -8.19 30.06
N GLU A 363 22.70 -8.31 29.31
CA GLU A 363 23.97 -7.63 29.64
C GLU A 363 23.84 -6.10 29.54
N LYS A 364 23.13 -5.60 28.52
CA LYS A 364 22.85 -4.17 28.34
C LYS A 364 21.98 -3.63 29.47
N GLU A 365 20.89 -4.32 29.82
CA GLU A 365 20.01 -3.94 30.93
C GLU A 365 20.75 -3.95 32.28
N ALA A 366 21.57 -4.97 32.54
CA ALA A 366 22.38 -5.05 33.76
C ALA A 366 23.39 -3.88 33.85
N LYS A 367 24.01 -3.53 32.72
CA LYS A 367 24.94 -2.40 32.63
C LYS A 367 24.22 -1.06 32.85
N GLU A 368 23.06 -0.85 32.23
CA GLU A 368 22.25 0.35 32.42
C GLU A 368 21.77 0.49 33.87
N ALA A 369 21.35 -0.62 34.51
CA ALA A 369 20.98 -0.64 35.92
C ALA A 369 22.17 -0.36 36.86
N GLN A 370 23.38 -0.82 36.51
CA GLN A 370 24.60 -0.49 37.25
C GLN A 370 24.98 0.99 37.10
N GLU A 371 24.92 1.54 35.89
CA GLU A 371 25.18 2.96 35.63
C GLU A 371 24.19 3.87 36.38
N GLU A 372 22.91 3.48 36.45
CA GLU A 372 21.90 4.19 37.24
C GLU A 372 22.20 4.15 38.75
N LYS A 373 22.63 2.99 39.29
CA LYS A 373 23.09 2.86 40.69
C LYS A 373 24.36 3.66 40.99
N GLU A 374 25.25 3.81 40.02
CA GLU A 374 26.46 4.65 40.11
C GLU A 374 26.17 6.15 39.95
N GLY A 375 24.90 6.55 39.80
CA GLY A 375 24.51 7.95 39.63
C GLY A 375 24.89 8.55 38.28
N LYS A 376 25.34 7.72 37.33
CA LYS A 376 25.55 8.09 35.93
C LYS A 376 24.21 8.02 35.22
N ALA A 377 23.37 9.04 35.43
CA ALA A 377 22.07 9.11 34.77
C ALA A 377 22.24 8.95 33.24
N PRO A 378 21.41 8.14 32.57
CA PRO A 378 21.53 7.90 31.13
C PRO A 378 21.44 9.21 30.36
N LYS A 379 22.25 9.36 29.30
CA LYS A 379 22.39 10.61 28.51
C LYS A 379 21.04 11.24 28.11
N TRP A 380 20.01 10.44 27.85
CA TRP A 380 18.67 10.90 27.50
C TRP A 380 17.91 11.57 28.66
N LYS A 381 18.09 11.13 29.92
CA LYS A 381 17.55 11.83 31.11
C LYS A 381 18.21 13.20 31.30
N GLY A 382 19.48 13.34 30.92
CA GLY A 382 20.18 14.63 30.86
C GLY A 382 19.62 15.55 29.76
N LEU A 383 19.27 14.98 28.61
CA LEU A 383 18.63 15.69 27.50
C LEU A 383 17.22 16.19 27.88
N LEU A 384 16.40 15.37 28.54
CA LEU A 384 15.09 15.77 29.07
C LEU A 384 15.19 16.87 30.13
N LYS A 385 16.17 16.79 31.05
CA LYS A 385 16.44 17.87 32.01
C LYS A 385 16.83 19.19 31.33
N ASN A 386 17.54 19.12 30.20
CA ASN A 386 17.90 20.28 29.41
C ASN A 386 16.69 20.83 28.63
N ILE A 387 15.81 19.97 28.11
CA ILE A 387 14.55 20.37 27.46
C ILE A 387 13.59 21.01 28.47
N GLU A 388 13.45 20.46 29.68
CA GLU A 388 12.67 21.06 30.77
C GLU A 388 13.26 22.39 31.24
N LYS A 389 14.60 22.53 31.28
CA LYS A 389 15.26 23.82 31.55
C LYS A 389 15.01 24.85 30.44
N MET A 390 15.05 24.45 29.17
CA MET A 390 14.71 25.35 28.05
C MET A 390 13.23 25.74 28.05
N GLY A 391 12.34 24.84 28.48
CA GLY A 391 10.91 25.12 28.67
C GLY A 391 10.63 26.13 29.79
N LYS A 392 11.44 26.11 30.87
CA LYS A 392 11.32 27.09 31.97
C LYS A 392 11.91 28.47 31.67
N ILE A 393 12.88 28.58 30.76
CA ILE A 393 13.46 29.89 30.37
C ILE A 393 12.49 30.74 29.53
N LYS A 394 11.43 30.15 28.95
CA LYS A 394 10.43 30.90 28.16
C LYS A 394 9.33 31.58 28.97
N ASN A 395 9.27 31.43 30.30
CA ASN A 395 8.16 31.98 31.10
C ASN A 395 8.43 33.31 31.83
N ASP A 396 9.63 33.88 31.73
CA ASP A 396 9.97 35.13 32.45
C ASP A 396 10.09 36.38 31.58
N ASN A 397 9.77 36.32 30.28
CA ASN A 397 9.66 37.52 29.44
C ASN A 397 8.24 37.66 28.87
N LYS A 398 7.35 38.25 29.67
CA LYS A 398 6.23 39.03 29.15
C LYS A 398 6.80 40.26 28.41
N ALA A 399 6.98 40.14 27.11
CA ALA A 399 7.13 41.28 26.22
C ALA A 399 6.08 41.14 25.11
N GLU A 400 5.40 42.25 24.86
CA GLU A 400 4.18 42.41 24.07
C GLU A 400 4.30 41.87 22.63
N ILE A 401 3.24 41.20 22.16
CA ILE A 401 3.09 40.73 20.79
C ILE A 401 2.61 41.90 19.91
N PRO A 402 3.36 42.34 18.87
CA PRO A 402 2.80 43.22 17.86
C PRO A 402 1.93 42.38 16.91
N LYS A 403 0.67 42.81 16.71
CA LYS A 403 -0.24 42.25 15.69
C LYS A 403 0.33 42.53 14.29
N ILE A 404 0.77 41.48 13.59
CA ILE A 404 1.03 41.53 12.15
C ILE A 404 -0.20 40.98 11.42
N LYS A 405 -0.71 41.77 10.48
CA LYS A 405 -1.85 41.42 9.61
C LYS A 405 -1.44 40.29 8.67
N HIS A 406 -2.28 39.26 8.57
CA HIS A 406 -2.15 38.21 7.56
C HIS A 406 -2.45 38.76 6.17
N GLU A 407 -1.49 38.58 5.26
CA GLU A 407 -1.66 38.64 3.82
C GLU A 407 -1.48 37.20 3.30
N PRO A 408 -2.43 36.60 2.57
CA PRO A 408 -2.31 35.22 2.11
C PRO A 408 -1.40 35.14 0.88
N GLN A 409 -0.36 34.29 0.95
CA GLN A 409 0.43 33.90 -0.21
C GLN A 409 -0.21 32.72 -0.97
N PRO A 410 0.06 32.59 -2.28
CA PRO A 410 -0.78 31.85 -3.21
C PRO A 410 -0.45 30.36 -3.26
N THR A 411 -1.50 29.56 -3.40
CA THR A 411 -1.47 28.12 -3.68
C THR A 411 -0.99 27.85 -5.11
N GLU A 412 0.01 26.98 -5.25
CA GLU A 412 0.44 26.42 -6.54
C GLU A 412 -0.67 25.53 -7.12
N LYS A 413 -1.01 25.80 -8.38
CA LYS A 413 -2.02 25.08 -9.15
C LYS A 413 -1.44 23.79 -9.71
N ILE A 414 -2.19 22.71 -9.47
CA ILE A 414 -2.17 21.46 -10.21
C ILE A 414 -2.58 21.77 -11.66
N ILE A 415 -1.77 21.34 -12.64
CA ILE A 415 -2.10 21.40 -14.06
C ILE A 415 -2.64 20.02 -14.44
N GLU A 416 -3.96 19.92 -14.59
CA GLU A 416 -4.61 18.87 -15.37
C GLU A 416 -4.63 19.33 -16.84
N ASN A 417 -4.07 18.50 -17.73
CA ASN A 417 -4.20 18.65 -19.16
C ASN A 417 -5.47 17.94 -19.62
N ASP A 418 -6.50 18.70 -19.97
CA ASP A 418 -7.60 18.26 -20.82
C ASP A 418 -7.69 19.25 -22.01
N GLU A 419 -7.20 18.81 -23.17
CA GLU A 419 -7.49 19.44 -24.46
C GLU A 419 -8.33 18.46 -25.30
N GLN A 420 -9.62 18.78 -25.46
CA GLN A 420 -10.37 18.42 -26.67
C GLN A 420 -10.86 19.72 -27.34
N PRO A 421 -10.83 19.80 -28.68
CA PRO A 421 -11.07 21.05 -29.41
C PRO A 421 -12.56 21.25 -29.71
N GLU A 422 -13.07 22.45 -29.47
CA GLU A 422 -14.36 22.90 -29.96
C GLU A 422 -14.28 23.34 -31.43
N ALA A 423 -15.22 22.82 -32.21
CA ALA A 423 -15.44 23.13 -33.61
C ALA A 423 -16.25 24.43 -33.76
N GLU A 424 -15.74 25.39 -34.54
CA GLU A 424 -16.54 26.47 -35.11
C GLU A 424 -17.14 26.02 -36.45
N THR A 425 -18.45 25.83 -36.46
CA THR A 425 -19.28 25.73 -37.68
C THR A 425 -19.56 27.11 -38.25
N LYS A 426 -19.26 27.31 -39.55
CA LYS A 426 -19.87 28.33 -40.41
C LYS A 426 -20.61 27.61 -41.55
N GLU A 427 -21.94 27.65 -41.55
CA GLU A 427 -22.80 27.37 -42.71
C GLU A 427 -22.62 28.51 -43.74
N GLU A 428 -22.16 28.23 -44.95
CA GLU A 428 -22.84 27.72 -46.16
C GLU A 428 -23.55 28.78 -47.02
N THR A 429 -23.21 28.69 -48.32
CA THR A 429 -23.98 28.94 -49.57
C THR A 429 -23.26 29.93 -50.51
N ASN A 430 -23.11 29.71 -51.83
CA ASN A 430 -23.32 28.57 -52.72
C ASN A 430 -22.66 28.92 -54.08
N THR A 431 -22.30 27.87 -54.83
CA THR A 431 -22.27 27.74 -56.30
C THR A 431 -21.44 28.64 -57.24
N ALA A 432 -20.56 27.93 -57.97
CA ALA A 432 -20.54 27.78 -59.44
C ALA A 432 -19.40 28.44 -60.26
N ALA A 433 -18.53 27.53 -60.72
CA ALA A 433 -18.17 27.29 -62.12
C ALA A 433 -17.22 28.26 -62.87
N LYS A 434 -16.06 27.66 -63.20
CA LYS A 434 -15.44 27.53 -64.54
C LYS A 434 -14.68 28.69 -65.19
N ASP A 435 -13.47 28.29 -65.58
CA ASP A 435 -12.76 28.53 -66.85
C ASP A 435 -12.18 29.92 -67.15
N GLU A 436 -10.86 29.89 -67.39
CA GLU A 436 -10.10 30.55 -68.46
C GLU A 436 -10.56 31.94 -68.93
N LEU A 437 -9.85 32.98 -68.49
CA LEU A 437 -8.88 33.80 -69.27
C LEU A 437 -8.47 35.06 -68.51
#